data_AF-A0A2V9BJ06-F1
#
_entry.id   AF-A0A2V9BJ06-F1
#
_cell.length_a   1.000
_cell.length_b   1.000
_cell.length_c   1.000
_cell.angle_alpha   90.00
_cell.angle_beta   90.00
_cell.angle_gamma   90.00
#
_symmetry.space_group_name_H-M   'P 1'
#
loop_
_entity.id
_entity.type
_entity.pdbx_description
1 polymer ?
#
loop_
_entity_poly.entity_id
_entity_poly.type
_entity_poly.pdbx_seq_one_letter_code
_entity_poly.pdbx_strand_id
1 'polypeptide(L)'
;MTAVEYQVFDDLLIGNFMKTTLIGCKGLYPHFTPLVAKHADNGKAQSRSEVRRYFWEYFKRAPLEFMSHMLEENSVNMFRTYLPAESAAYRLAKRVYGIVEARSFHSLRGSPGSSGKCEA
;
A
#
# COMPACT_ATOMS: atom_id res chain seq x y z
N MET A 1 8.23 -23.30 -14.35
CA MET A 1 8.52 -22.41 -15.50
C MET A 1 7.24 -21.90 -16.15
N THR A 2 6.20 -22.73 -16.34
CA THR A 2 4.92 -22.36 -16.99
C THR A 2 4.29 -21.03 -16.54
N ALA A 3 4.20 -20.75 -15.24
CA ALA A 3 3.61 -19.49 -14.76
C ALA A 3 4.44 -18.24 -15.15
N VAL A 4 5.75 -18.38 -15.30
CA VAL A 4 6.65 -17.31 -15.75
C VAL A 4 6.52 -17.10 -17.26
N GLU A 5 6.45 -18.20 -18.02
CA GLU A 5 6.28 -18.17 -19.48
C GLU A 5 4.95 -17.51 -19.88
N TYR A 6 3.88 -17.82 -19.15
CA TYR A 6 2.57 -17.21 -19.37
C TYR A 6 2.39 -15.85 -18.70
N GLN A 7 3.39 -15.34 -17.96
CA GLN A 7 3.31 -14.05 -17.26
C GLN A 7 2.11 -13.97 -16.29
N VAL A 8 1.79 -15.08 -15.59
CA VAL A 8 0.69 -15.18 -14.61
C VAL A 8 1.20 -15.42 -13.19
N PHE A 9 2.52 -15.35 -12.99
CA PHE A 9 3.12 -15.66 -11.70
C PHE A 9 2.67 -14.68 -10.61
N ASP A 10 2.65 -13.38 -10.88
CA ASP A 10 2.27 -12.38 -9.87
C ASP A 10 0.79 -12.49 -9.48
N ASP A 11 -0.09 -12.74 -10.45
CA ASP A 11 -1.51 -13.00 -10.20
C ASP A 11 -1.74 -14.20 -9.27
N LEU A 12 -1.00 -15.29 -9.50
CA LEU A 12 -1.05 -16.48 -8.64
C LEU A 12 -0.51 -16.19 -7.23
N LEU A 13 0.53 -15.36 -7.14
CA LEU A 13 1.15 -14.95 -5.88
C LEU A 13 0.22 -14.02 -5.07
N ILE A 14 -0.31 -12.95 -5.67
CA ILE A 14 -1.16 -11.97 -5.01
C ILE A 14 -2.55 -12.55 -4.69
N GLY A 15 -3.04 -13.47 -5.52
CA GLY A 15 -4.28 -14.20 -5.31
C GLY A 15 -4.22 -15.28 -4.24
N ASN A 16 -3.06 -15.53 -3.61
CA ASN A 16 -2.84 -16.62 -2.65
C ASN A 16 -3.19 -18.02 -3.20
N PHE A 17 -3.06 -18.23 -4.51
CA PHE A 17 -3.32 -19.53 -5.14
C PHE A 17 -2.13 -20.50 -5.04
N MET A 18 -1.02 -20.06 -4.45
CA MET A 18 0.18 -20.85 -4.29
C MET A 18 0.83 -20.66 -2.92
N LYS A 19 1.52 -21.70 -2.44
CA LYS A 19 2.47 -21.59 -1.33
C LYS A 19 3.84 -21.23 -1.91
N THR A 20 4.43 -20.17 -1.38
CA THR A 20 5.70 -19.63 -1.91
C THR A 20 6.76 -19.61 -0.83
N THR A 21 7.94 -20.13 -1.17
CA THR A 21 9.15 -20.00 -0.34
C THR A 21 10.07 -18.97 -0.99
N LEU A 22 10.46 -17.96 -0.23
CA LEU A 22 11.36 -16.91 -0.67
C LEU A 22 12.81 -17.30 -0.37
N ILE A 23 13.62 -17.44 -1.43
CA ILE A 23 15.05 -17.75 -1.32
C ILE A 23 15.85 -16.48 -1.65
N GLY A 24 16.81 -16.11 -0.81
CA GLY A 24 17.67 -14.95 -1.05
C GLY A 24 16.99 -13.58 -0.89
N CYS A 25 15.77 -13.53 -0.34
CA CYS A 25 15.11 -12.27 0.02
C CYS A 25 14.45 -12.39 1.40
N LYS A 26 14.37 -11.25 2.12
CA LYS A 26 13.81 -11.19 3.48
C LYS A 26 12.28 -11.21 3.50
N GLY A 27 11.64 -11.00 2.36
CA GLY A 27 10.19 -10.85 2.23
C GLY A 27 9.81 -10.29 0.86
N LEU A 28 8.50 -10.21 0.60
CA LEU A 28 7.94 -9.64 -0.62
C LEU A 28 8.24 -8.14 -0.75
N TYR A 29 8.28 -7.45 0.38
CA TYR A 29 8.71 -6.06 0.47
C TYR A 29 10.09 -5.97 1.13
N PRO A 30 10.87 -4.92 0.83
CA PRO A 30 10.53 -3.80 -0.05
C PRO A 30 10.96 -3.99 -1.52
N HIS A 31 11.56 -5.13 -1.89
CA HIS A 31 12.21 -5.26 -3.20
C HIS A 31 11.45 -6.12 -4.22
N PHE A 32 10.92 -7.27 -3.80
CA PHE A 32 10.35 -8.24 -4.72
C PHE A 32 9.09 -7.69 -5.40
N THR A 33 8.08 -7.29 -4.63
CA THR A 33 6.81 -6.80 -5.17
C THR A 33 6.98 -5.54 -6.02
N PRO A 34 7.72 -4.49 -5.61
CA PRO A 34 7.86 -3.32 -6.48
C PRO A 34 8.53 -3.65 -7.82
N LEU A 35 9.59 -4.46 -7.82
CA LEU A 35 10.33 -4.76 -9.04
C LEU A 35 9.60 -5.76 -9.95
N VAL A 36 9.16 -6.90 -9.39
CA VAL A 36 8.60 -8.01 -10.16
C VAL A 36 7.12 -7.75 -10.48
N ALA A 37 6.31 -7.51 -9.45
CA ALA A 37 4.86 -7.34 -9.58
C ALA A 37 4.48 -5.99 -10.22
N LYS A 38 5.03 -4.89 -9.71
CA LYS A 38 4.60 -3.55 -10.11
C LYS A 38 5.28 -3.07 -11.39
N HIS A 39 6.61 -3.15 -11.47
CA HIS A 39 7.34 -2.61 -12.61
C HIS A 39 7.42 -3.58 -13.79
N ALA A 40 7.85 -4.83 -13.56
CA ALA A 40 8.05 -5.78 -14.64
C ALA A 40 6.72 -6.34 -15.18
N ASP A 41 5.77 -6.68 -14.31
CA ASP A 41 4.49 -7.24 -14.74
C ASP A 41 3.51 -6.14 -15.18
N ASN A 42 2.97 -5.37 -14.23
CA ASN A 42 2.00 -4.31 -14.53
C ASN A 42 2.57 -3.20 -15.45
N GLY A 43 3.81 -2.78 -15.22
CA GLY A 43 4.46 -1.70 -15.96
C GLY A 43 5.18 -2.13 -17.24
N LYS A 44 5.30 -3.45 -17.50
CA LYS A 44 6.09 -4.04 -18.60
C LYS A 44 7.52 -3.48 -18.72
N ALA A 45 8.10 -3.07 -17.59
CA ALA A 45 9.42 -2.46 -17.51
C ALA A 45 10.43 -3.45 -16.93
N GLN A 46 11.15 -4.15 -17.80
CA GLN A 46 12.00 -5.29 -17.43
C GLN A 46 13.49 -4.93 -17.39
N SER A 47 13.84 -3.73 -17.84
CA SER A 47 15.20 -3.18 -17.80
C SER A 47 15.27 -1.89 -16.98
N ARG A 48 16.47 -1.54 -16.49
CA ARG A 48 16.68 -0.30 -15.74
C ARG A 48 16.29 0.95 -16.54
N SER A 49 16.52 0.94 -17.86
CA SER A 49 16.11 2.03 -18.76
C SER A 49 14.61 2.12 -18.88
N GLU A 50 13.90 0.99 -18.98
CA GLU A 50 12.43 0.97 -19.05
C GLU A 50 11.80 1.42 -17.74
N VAL A 51 12.35 1.02 -16.59
CA VAL A 51 11.87 1.49 -15.28
C VAL A 51 12.05 3.01 -15.15
N ARG A 52 13.19 3.55 -15.60
CA ARG A 52 13.38 5.02 -15.65
C ARG A 52 12.37 5.69 -16.57
N ARG A 53 12.14 5.11 -17.75
CA ARG A 53 11.15 5.63 -18.70
C ARG A 53 9.74 5.58 -18.11
N TYR A 54 9.39 4.50 -17.43
CA TYR A 54 8.12 4.36 -16.71
C TYR A 54 7.92 5.54 -15.76
N PHE A 55 8.86 5.79 -14.84
CA PHE A 55 8.76 6.92 -13.91
C PHE A 55 8.77 8.28 -14.61
N TRP A 56 9.54 8.43 -15.69
CA TRP A 56 9.59 9.65 -16.47
C TRP A 56 8.24 9.99 -17.11
N GLU A 57 7.48 9.00 -17.56
CA GLU A 57 6.13 9.22 -18.08
C GLU A 57 5.15 9.68 -17.00
N TYR A 58 5.26 9.20 -15.76
CA TYR A 58 4.47 9.73 -14.64
C TYR A 58 4.87 11.16 -14.29
N PHE A 59 6.18 11.43 -14.21
CA PHE A 59 6.71 12.75 -13.91
C PHE A 59 6.27 13.80 -14.94
N LYS A 60 6.32 13.47 -16.25
CA LYS A 60 5.86 14.37 -17.32
C LYS A 60 4.40 14.77 -17.20
N ARG A 61 3.54 13.85 -16.74
CA ARG A 61 2.09 14.07 -16.66
C ARG A 61 1.72 14.94 -15.47
N ALA A 62 2.35 14.71 -14.32
CA ALA A 62 2.04 15.42 -13.10
C ALA A 62 3.29 15.54 -12.20
N PRO A 63 4.19 16.50 -12.44
CA PRO A 63 5.49 16.55 -11.76
C PRO A 63 5.37 16.81 -10.26
N LEU A 64 4.48 17.73 -9.84
CA LEU A 64 4.30 18.07 -8.43
C LEU A 64 3.69 16.91 -7.63
N GLU A 65 2.63 16.29 -8.18
CA GLU A 65 1.94 15.15 -7.56
C GLU A 65 2.88 13.94 -7.48
N PHE A 66 3.65 13.70 -8.54
CA PHE A 66 4.68 12.65 -8.55
C PHE A 66 5.71 12.87 -7.45
N MET A 67 6.23 14.09 -7.30
CA MET A 67 7.19 14.41 -6.26
C MET A 67 6.60 14.23 -4.86
N SER A 68 5.37 14.69 -4.60
CA SER A 68 4.71 14.47 -3.31
C SER A 68 4.50 12.99 -3.03
N HIS A 69 4.09 12.21 -4.03
CA HIS A 69 3.86 10.77 -3.89
C HIS A 69 5.16 10.03 -3.56
N MET A 70 6.26 10.39 -4.23
CA MET A 70 7.57 9.81 -3.94
C MET A 70 8.06 10.15 -2.52
N LEU A 71 7.78 11.35 -2.02
CA LEU A 71 8.09 11.73 -0.64
C LEU A 71 7.25 10.95 0.38
N GLU A 72 5.96 10.78 0.09
CA GLU A 72 5.03 10.03 0.94
C GLU A 72 5.40 8.55 1.01
N GLU A 73 5.60 7.87 -0.13
CA GLU A 73 5.99 6.46 -0.17
C GLU A 73 7.32 6.22 0.57
N ASN A 74 8.31 7.10 0.37
CA ASN A 74 9.61 6.99 1.05
C ASN A 74 9.47 7.22 2.56
N SER A 75 8.66 8.19 2.97
CA SER A 75 8.41 8.47 4.39
C SER A 75 7.68 7.32 5.06
N VAL A 76 6.62 6.80 4.45
CA VAL A 76 5.84 5.66 4.97
C VAL A 76 6.69 4.40 5.06
N ASN A 77 7.50 4.09 4.04
CA ASN A 77 8.40 2.93 4.08
C ASN A 77 9.48 3.08 5.15
N MET A 78 10.03 4.29 5.33
CA MET A 78 10.97 4.57 6.41
C MET A 78 10.29 4.39 7.77
N PHE A 79 9.12 4.98 7.99
CA PHE A 79 8.36 4.80 9.23
C PHE A 79 8.05 3.33 9.51
N ARG A 80 7.62 2.56 8.51
CA ARG A 80 7.35 1.11 8.65
C ARG A 80 8.58 0.28 8.93
N THR A 81 9.74 0.65 8.37
CA THR A 81 10.98 -0.10 8.53
C THR A 81 11.67 0.22 9.85
N TYR A 82 11.56 1.46 10.34
CA TYR A 82 12.30 1.95 11.51
C TYR A 82 11.46 2.13 12.79
N LEU A 83 10.12 2.18 12.73
CA LEU A 83 9.28 2.07 13.92
C LEU A 83 8.85 0.61 14.12
N PRO A 84 9.50 -0.16 15.01
CA PRO A 84 8.99 -1.46 15.39
C PRO A 84 7.57 -1.29 15.98
N ALA A 85 6.66 -2.22 15.64
CA ALA A 85 5.29 -2.23 16.13
C ALA A 85 5.19 -2.24 17.67
N GLU A 86 6.27 -2.67 18.34
CA GLU A 86 6.40 -2.69 19.80
C GLU A 86 6.85 -1.34 20.41
N SER A 87 7.14 -0.33 19.59
CA SER A 87 7.56 0.97 20.06
C SER A 87 6.43 1.71 20.77
N ALA A 88 6.75 2.39 21.87
CA ALA A 88 5.79 3.19 22.62
C ALA A 88 5.16 4.30 21.75
N ALA A 89 5.92 4.84 20.80
CA ALA A 89 5.45 5.82 19.82
C ALA A 89 4.37 5.25 18.90
N TYR A 90 4.54 4.04 18.37
CA TYR A 90 3.53 3.38 17.53
C TYR A 90 2.23 3.10 18.32
N ARG A 91 2.35 2.61 19.58
CA ARG A 91 1.18 2.39 20.45
C ARG A 91 0.44 3.68 20.78
N LEU A 92 1.17 4.76 21.02
CA LEU A 92 0.59 6.08 21.27
C LEU A 92 -0.13 6.61 20.03
N ALA A 93 0.51 6.56 18.86
CA ALA A 93 -0.09 6.96 17.59
C ALA A 93 -1.39 6.18 17.31
N LYS A 94 -1.39 4.86 17.54
CA LYS A 94 -2.57 4.02 17.37
C LYS A 94 -3.71 4.39 18.33
N ARG A 95 -3.41 4.72 19.59
CA ARG A 95 -4.43 5.20 20.55
C ARG A 95 -5.02 6.53 20.11
N VAL A 96 -4.19 7.48 19.70
CA VAL A 96 -4.64 8.80 19.24
C VAL A 96 -5.50 8.67 17.99
N TYR A 97 -5.09 7.85 17.02
CA TYR A 97 -5.88 7.57 15.83
C TYR A 97 -7.26 7.00 16.17
N GLY A 98 -7.34 5.99 17.06
CA GLY A 98 -8.63 5.43 17.48
C GLY A 98 -9.55 6.45 18.18
N ILE A 99 -8.98 7.42 18.91
CA ILE A 99 -9.77 8.50 19.54
C ILE A 99 -10.30 9.47 18.48
N VAL A 100 -9.48 9.84 17.50
CA VAL A 100 -9.88 10.75 16.41
C VAL A 100 -10.93 10.08 15.52
N GLU A 101 -10.75 8.81 15.18
CA GLU A 101 -11.69 8.03 14.37
C GLU A 101 -13.02 7.82 15.10
N ALA A 102 -13.00 7.51 16.41
CA ALA A 102 -14.21 7.41 17.23
C ALA A 102 -14.95 8.75 17.31
N ARG A 103 -14.23 9.89 17.34
CA ARG A 103 -14.83 11.24 17.29
C ARG A 103 -15.43 11.56 15.92
N SER A 104 -14.76 11.17 14.84
CA SER A 104 -15.29 11.31 13.48
C SER A 104 -16.58 10.48 13.28
N PHE A 105 -16.65 9.28 13.86
CA PHE A 105 -17.85 8.45 13.86
C PHE A 105 -18.99 9.01 14.73
N HIS A 106 -18.67 9.63 15.87
CA HIS A 106 -19.68 10.26 16.73
C HIS A 106 -20.27 11.53 16.10
N SER A 107 -19.45 12.29 15.33
CA SER A 107 -19.90 13.45 14.55
C SER A 107 -20.94 13.09 13.48
N LEU A 108 -20.85 11.89 12.89
CA LEU A 108 -21.79 11.41 11.87
C LEU A 108 -23.12 10.85 12.43
N ARG A 109 -23.23 10.61 13.75
CA ARG A 109 -24.49 10.25 14.43
C ARG A 109 -25.22 11.44 15.07
N GLY A 110 -24.64 12.64 14.99
CA GLY A 110 -25.19 13.87 15.54
C GLY A 110 -26.09 14.66 14.58
N SER A 111 -27.16 14.04 14.06
CA SER A 111 -28.31 14.79 13.52
C SER A 111 -29.59 14.18 14.09
N PRO A 112 -30.24 14.83 15.08
CA PRO A 112 -31.52 14.36 15.60
C PRO A 112 -32.63 14.70 14.60
N GLY A 113 -32.85 13.79 13.65
CA GLY A 113 -34.01 13.79 12.77
C GLY A 113 -35.19 13.10 13.46
N SER A 114 -36.12 13.93 13.95
CA SER A 114 -37.54 13.70 14.24
C SER A 114 -38.18 12.31 14.02
N SER A 115 -38.89 11.88 15.07
CA SER A 115 -40.22 11.21 15.10
C SER A 115 -40.36 9.78 14.56
N GLY A 116 -40.78 8.89 15.47
CA GLY A 116 -41.38 7.59 15.16
C GLY A 116 -41.57 6.74 16.41
N LYS A 117 -42.66 6.98 17.16
CA LYS A 117 -43.13 6.06 18.21
C LYS A 117 -43.58 4.76 17.54
N CYS A 118 -43.01 3.63 17.94
CA CYS A 118 -43.65 2.32 17.80
C CYS A 118 -43.82 1.77 19.22
N GLU A 119 -45.05 1.86 19.74
CA GLU A 119 -45.51 1.02 20.85
C GLU A 119 -45.92 -0.35 20.29
N ALA A 120 -45.77 -1.36 21.15
CA ALA A 120 -45.95 -2.78 20.89
C ALA A 120 -47.42 -3.21 20.82
#